data_AF-A0A674J3V7-F1
#
_entry.id   AF-A0A674J3V7-F1
#
_cell.length_a   1.000
_cell.length_b   1.000
_cell.length_c   1.000
_cell.angle_alpha   90.00
_cell.angle_beta   90.00
_cell.angle_gamma   90.00
#
_symmetry.space_group_name_H-M   'P 1'
#
loop_
_entity.id
_entity.type
_entity.pdbx_description
1 polymer ?
#
loop_
_entity_poly.entity_id
_entity_poly.type
_entity_poly.pdbx_seq_one_letter_code
_entity_poly.pdbx_strand_id
1 'polypeptide(L)'
;SVDYKLSFDVKWSFTSNAGRSLTVCLTAELMPNPTQFTVTGPDRPIAASVGGEAVLPCHLFPRMSAENMELRWFRSQFSAVVHLYRGGRDQYGQQMPEYRGRTELLKDDITNGSVSLRIRNIRPSDDGQYKCFFQSSVSYEGAILEVQVAGQ
;
A
#
# COMPACT_ATOMS: atom_id res chain seq x y z
N SER A 1 10.48 -6.55 10.22
CA SER A 1 10.66 -5.68 11.39
C SER A 1 10.76 -4.27 10.85
N VAL A 2 9.95 -3.31 11.32
CA VAL A 2 10.09 -1.91 10.91
C VAL A 2 11.13 -1.27 11.83
N ASP A 3 12.19 -0.71 11.27
CA ASP A 3 13.19 0.02 12.04
C ASP A 3 12.70 1.45 12.33
N TYR A 4 12.78 1.86 13.59
CA TYR A 4 12.39 3.19 14.06
C TYR A 4 13.63 4.04 14.33
N LYS A 5 13.57 5.33 14.03
CA LYS A 5 14.58 6.32 14.39
C LYS A 5 14.03 7.24 15.47
N LEU A 6 14.85 7.54 16.48
CA LEU A 6 14.54 8.61 17.44
C LEU A 6 14.69 9.97 16.74
N SER A 7 13.61 10.75 16.75
CA SER A 7 13.62 12.17 16.41
C SER A 7 13.41 13.00 17.68
N PHE A 8 14.07 14.16 17.78
CA PHE A 8 13.94 15.07 18.91
C PHE A 8 13.40 16.42 18.42
N ASP A 9 12.26 16.84 18.97
CA ASP A 9 11.74 18.19 18.78
C ASP A 9 12.06 19.06 20.00
N VAL A 10 12.56 20.27 19.74
CA VAL A 10 12.90 21.25 20.78
C VAL A 10 11.76 22.25 20.92
N LYS A 11 11.05 22.23 22.05
CA LYS A 11 10.04 23.24 22.40
C LYS A 11 10.54 24.14 23.53
N TRP A 12 10.43 25.44 23.32
CA TRP A 12 10.73 26.47 24.31
C TRP A 12 9.43 26.91 24.99
N SER A 13 9.42 26.98 26.31
CA SER A 13 8.31 27.57 27.06
C SER A 13 8.80 28.71 27.94
N PHE A 14 8.04 29.80 27.99
CA PHE A 14 8.30 30.94 28.86
C PHE A 14 7.31 30.92 30.02
N THR A 15 7.81 30.85 31.24
CA THR A 15 7.07 31.25 32.43
C THR A 15 7.49 32.67 32.81
N SER A 16 6.58 33.64 32.73
CA SER A 16 6.78 34.95 33.37
C SER A 16 6.36 34.85 34.84
N ASN A 17 6.80 35.66 35.81
CA ASN A 17 7.56 36.91 35.81
C ASN A 17 8.46 36.90 37.08
N ALA A 18 9.65 37.49 37.00
CA ALA A 18 10.74 37.49 37.99
C ALA A 18 11.69 36.26 37.93
N GLY A 19 12.65 36.34 37.01
CA GLY A 19 13.72 35.34 36.82
C GLY A 19 13.54 34.60 35.49
N ARG A 20 14.30 35.01 34.45
CA ARG A 20 14.25 34.41 33.11
C ARG A 20 14.86 33.00 33.15
N SER A 21 14.11 32.00 33.60
CA SER A 21 14.46 30.59 33.42
C SER A 21 13.88 30.11 32.09
N LEU A 22 14.75 29.68 31.17
CA LEU A 22 14.35 29.09 29.90
C LEU A 22 14.31 27.57 30.08
N THR A 23 13.11 26.99 30.09
CA THR A 23 12.96 25.54 30.20
C THR A 23 12.92 24.93 28.80
N VAL A 24 13.88 24.05 28.51
CA VAL A 24 13.95 23.31 27.25
C VAL A 24 13.30 21.95 27.45
N CYS A 25 12.21 21.68 26.75
CA CYS A 25 11.62 20.34 26.71
C CYS A 25 12.06 19.66 25.40
N LEU A 26 12.77 18.53 25.54
CA LEU A 26 13.07 17.60 24.45
C LEU A 26 11.98 16.53 24.44
N THR A 27 11.11 16.55 23.44
CA THR A 27 10.20 15.43 23.20
C THR A 27 10.86 14.46 22.23
N ALA A 28 11.06 13.22 22.67
CA ALA A 28 11.58 12.14 21.83
C ALA A 28 10.40 11.38 21.22
N GLU A 29 10.34 11.37 19.89
CA GLU A 29 9.32 10.63 19.14
C GLU A 29 10.00 9.51 18.33
N LEU A 30 9.42 8.31 18.38
CA LEU A 30 9.84 7.19 17.54
C LEU A 30 9.17 7.35 16.17
N MET A 31 9.91 7.85 15.20
CA MET A 31 9.44 7.94 13.82
C MET A 31 9.93 6.73 13.04
N PRO A 32 9.09 6.11 12.20
CA PRO A 32 9.55 5.07 11.29
C PRO A 32 10.66 5.61 10.40
N ASN A 33 11.69 4.80 10.13
CA ASN A 33 12.66 5.18 9.13
C ASN A 33 11.97 5.30 7.76
N PRO A 34 11.98 6.47 7.08
CA PRO A 34 11.26 6.67 5.82
C PRO A 34 11.73 5.75 4.68
N THR A 35 12.84 5.03 4.85
CA THR A 35 13.35 4.06 3.88
C THR A 35 12.80 2.63 4.06
N GLN A 36 12.07 2.35 5.14
CA GLN A 36 11.48 1.04 5.41
C GLN A 36 9.97 1.15 5.59
N PHE A 37 9.25 0.22 4.96
CA PHE A 37 7.81 0.07 5.06
C PHE A 37 7.47 -1.41 5.02
N THR A 38 6.29 -1.77 5.49
CA THR A 38 5.65 -3.06 5.25
C THR A 38 4.38 -2.86 4.44
N VAL A 39 3.95 -3.89 3.72
CA VAL A 39 2.66 -3.88 3.01
C VAL A 39 1.69 -4.76 3.76
N THR A 40 0.48 -4.27 3.97
CA THR A 40 -0.60 -5.00 4.63
C THR A 40 -1.76 -5.17 3.67
N GLY A 41 -2.20 -6.42 3.51
CA GLY A 41 -3.42 -6.81 2.78
C GLY A 41 -4.61 -6.99 3.74
N PRO A 42 -5.76 -7.45 3.24
CA PRO A 42 -6.91 -7.77 4.08
C PRO A 42 -6.65 -9.05 4.89
N ASP A 43 -7.15 -9.07 6.13
CA ASP A 43 -7.03 -10.23 7.03
C ASP A 43 -7.96 -11.40 6.67
N ARG A 44 -8.95 -11.15 5.80
CA ARG A 44 -9.95 -12.12 5.38
C ARG A 44 -10.02 -12.21 3.85
N PRO A 45 -10.41 -13.37 3.31
CA PRO A 45 -10.68 -13.49 1.88
C PRO A 45 -11.74 -12.50 1.41
N ILE A 46 -11.55 -11.99 0.20
CA ILE A 46 -12.47 -11.07 -0.48
C ILE A 46 -13.49 -11.90 -1.23
N ALA A 47 -14.75 -11.86 -0.78
CA ALA A 47 -15.84 -12.49 -1.50
C ALA A 47 -16.18 -11.69 -2.77
N ALA A 48 -16.36 -12.39 -3.89
CA ALA A 48 -16.78 -11.81 -5.16
C ALA A 48 -17.81 -12.71 -5.84
N SER A 49 -18.66 -12.12 -6.69
CA SER A 49 -19.66 -12.88 -7.46
C SER A 49 -19.31 -12.84 -8.94
N VAL A 50 -19.58 -13.93 -9.66
CA VAL A 50 -19.40 -14.00 -11.12
C VAL A 50 -20.16 -12.85 -11.81
N GLY A 51 -19.49 -12.17 -12.74
CA GLY A 51 -19.99 -10.98 -13.44
C GLY A 51 -19.90 -9.67 -12.65
N GLY A 52 -19.66 -9.74 -11.34
CA GLY A 52 -19.51 -8.58 -10.46
C GLY A 52 -18.11 -7.96 -10.49
N GLU A 53 -17.76 -7.27 -9.41
CA GLU A 53 -16.44 -6.68 -9.19
C GLU A 53 -15.81 -7.18 -7.89
N ALA A 54 -14.48 -7.24 -7.84
CA ALA A 54 -13.70 -7.44 -6.63
C ALA A 54 -12.75 -6.26 -6.41
N VAL A 55 -12.60 -5.83 -5.16
CA VAL A 55 -11.67 -4.76 -4.77
C VAL A 55 -10.63 -5.35 -3.83
N LEU A 56 -9.37 -5.28 -4.25
CA LEU A 56 -8.22 -5.89 -3.58
C LEU A 56 -7.34 -4.80 -2.95
N PRO A 57 -7.57 -4.45 -1.67
CA PRO A 57 -6.86 -3.37 -1.01
C PRO A 57 -5.48 -3.78 -0.51
N CYS A 58 -4.50 -2.90 -0.64
CA CYS A 58 -3.23 -2.98 0.08
C CYS A 58 -2.78 -1.60 0.53
N HIS A 59 -2.13 -1.54 1.70
CA HIS A 59 -1.65 -0.28 2.25
C HIS A 59 -0.28 -0.41 2.88
N LEU A 60 0.47 0.68 2.84
CA LEU A 60 1.77 0.81 3.50
C LEU A 60 1.61 1.06 4.99
N PHE A 61 2.48 0.44 5.77
CA PHE A 61 2.72 0.79 7.16
C PHE A 61 4.22 1.10 7.34
N PRO A 62 4.58 2.28 7.88
CA PRO A 62 3.70 3.41 8.20
C PRO A 62 3.07 4.04 6.93
N ARG A 63 2.09 4.94 7.12
CA ARG A 63 1.49 5.69 6.02
C ARG A 63 2.54 6.62 5.38
N MET A 64 2.70 6.50 4.07
CA MET A 64 3.61 7.32 3.26
C MET A 64 3.20 7.27 1.79
N SER A 65 3.57 8.26 0.98
CA SER A 65 3.16 8.30 -0.44
C SER A 65 3.73 7.14 -1.25
N ALA A 66 2.85 6.48 -2.01
CA ALA A 66 3.19 5.41 -2.94
C ALA A 66 3.19 5.87 -4.42
N GLU A 67 3.00 7.17 -4.70
CA GLU A 67 2.87 7.70 -6.08
C GLU A 67 4.10 7.44 -6.95
N ASN A 68 5.28 7.49 -6.34
CA ASN A 68 6.56 7.29 -7.03
C ASN A 68 7.07 5.85 -6.93
N MET A 69 6.26 4.93 -6.40
CA MET A 69 6.61 3.51 -6.30
C MET A 69 6.17 2.73 -7.54
N GLU A 70 6.81 1.59 -7.78
CA GLU A 70 6.24 0.55 -8.62
C GLU A 70 5.23 -0.25 -7.77
N LEU A 71 3.98 -0.32 -8.24
CA LEU A 71 2.92 -1.08 -7.60
C LEU A 71 2.49 -2.21 -8.53
N ARG A 72 2.43 -3.43 -8.01
CA ARG A 72 2.10 -4.60 -8.81
C ARG A 72 1.15 -5.53 -8.08
N TRP A 73 0.12 -5.97 -8.80
CA TRP A 73 -0.66 -7.15 -8.43
C TRP A 73 -0.31 -8.29 -9.38
N PHE A 74 -0.05 -9.45 -8.82
CA PHE A 74 0.25 -10.65 -9.59
C PHE A 74 -0.32 -11.91 -8.92
N ARG A 75 -0.39 -13.01 -9.68
CA ARG A 75 -0.89 -14.30 -9.21
C ARG A 75 0.25 -15.12 -8.59
N SER A 76 0.44 -16.37 -9.01
CA SER A 76 1.44 -17.30 -8.48
C SER A 76 2.88 -16.82 -8.65
N GLN A 77 3.20 -16.24 -9.82
CA GLN A 77 4.55 -15.81 -10.20
C GLN A 77 4.59 -14.30 -10.47
N PHE A 78 5.73 -13.66 -10.20
CA PHE A 78 5.92 -12.21 -10.35
C PHE A 78 5.66 -11.69 -11.78
N SER A 79 5.82 -12.56 -12.78
CA SER A 79 5.55 -12.28 -14.20
C SER A 79 4.08 -12.47 -14.60
N ALA A 80 3.24 -13.10 -13.76
CA ALA A 80 1.81 -13.25 -13.96
C ALA A 80 1.08 -11.97 -13.51
N VAL A 81 1.33 -10.89 -14.24
CA VAL A 81 0.88 -9.54 -13.91
C VAL A 81 -0.62 -9.38 -14.12
N VAL A 82 -1.33 -9.09 -13.04
CA VAL A 82 -2.75 -8.73 -13.03
C VAL A 82 -2.88 -7.23 -13.32
N HIS A 83 -2.06 -6.41 -12.66
CA HIS A 83 -1.98 -4.97 -12.87
C HIS A 83 -0.60 -4.45 -12.48
N LEU A 84 -0.11 -3.45 -13.21
CA LEU A 84 1.18 -2.81 -12.96
C LEU A 84 1.01 -1.29 -13.06
N TYR A 85 1.46 -0.58 -12.05
CA TYR A 85 1.60 0.87 -12.03
C TYR A 85 3.07 1.22 -11.83
N ARG A 86 3.61 2.07 -12.71
CA ARG A 86 5.02 2.44 -12.69
C ARG A 86 5.25 3.77 -13.39
N GLY A 87 6.03 4.63 -12.75
CA GLY A 87 6.37 5.95 -13.28
C GLY A 87 5.14 6.84 -13.41
N GLY A 88 4.29 6.87 -12.38
CA GLY A 88 3.11 7.73 -12.33
C GLY A 88 1.90 7.23 -13.12
N ARG A 89 1.97 6.07 -13.79
CA ARG A 89 0.93 5.63 -14.73
C ARG A 89 0.73 4.11 -14.74
N ASP A 90 -0.48 3.70 -15.12
CA ASP A 90 -0.84 2.29 -15.31
C ASP A 90 -0.19 1.73 -16.58
N GLN A 91 0.30 0.50 -16.50
CA GLN A 91 1.05 -0.20 -17.55
C GLN A 91 0.22 -1.35 -18.12
N TYR A 92 -0.92 -1.03 -18.74
CA TYR A 92 -1.88 -2.02 -19.25
C TYR A 92 -1.27 -3.05 -20.24
N GLY A 93 -0.23 -2.67 -21.00
CA GLY A 93 0.44 -3.57 -21.95
C GLY A 93 1.17 -4.75 -21.31
N GLN A 94 1.49 -4.68 -20.02
CA GLN A 94 2.19 -5.73 -19.27
C GLN A 94 1.24 -6.75 -18.64
N GLN A 95 -0.07 -6.53 -18.70
CA GLN A 95 -1.06 -7.40 -18.09
C GLN A 95 -1.17 -8.73 -18.85
N MET A 96 -1.38 -9.80 -18.08
CA MET A 96 -1.82 -11.07 -18.63
C MET A 96 -3.11 -10.87 -19.45
N PRO A 97 -3.26 -11.55 -20.61
CA PRO A 97 -4.39 -11.34 -21.51
C PRO A 97 -5.77 -11.37 -20.84
N GLU A 98 -5.98 -12.26 -19.87
CA GLU A 98 -7.25 -12.46 -19.17
C GLU A 98 -7.68 -11.30 -18.25
N TYR A 99 -6.77 -10.39 -17.89
CA TYR A 99 -7.05 -9.21 -17.05
C TYR A 99 -7.11 -7.89 -17.83
N ARG A 100 -6.77 -7.91 -19.12
CA ARG A 100 -6.77 -6.71 -19.96
C ARG A 100 -8.16 -6.09 -20.04
N GLY A 101 -8.23 -4.78 -19.81
CA GLY A 101 -9.49 -4.02 -19.84
C GLY A 101 -10.44 -4.32 -18.68
N ARG A 102 -10.03 -5.16 -17.72
CA ARG A 102 -10.85 -5.53 -16.54
C ARG A 102 -10.34 -4.92 -15.26
N THR A 103 -9.15 -4.31 -15.25
CA THR A 103 -8.52 -3.86 -14.01
C THR A 103 -8.32 -2.36 -13.98
N GLU A 104 -8.45 -1.77 -12.79
CA GLU A 104 -8.30 -0.35 -12.51
C GLU A 104 -7.64 -0.17 -11.15
N LEU A 105 -6.57 0.61 -11.09
CA LEU A 105 -5.93 0.97 -9.82
C LEU A 105 -6.62 2.21 -9.24
N LEU A 106 -7.23 2.05 -8.07
CA LEU A 106 -7.86 3.14 -7.30
C LEU A 106 -6.77 3.86 -6.49
N LYS A 107 -6.64 5.17 -6.74
CA LYS A 107 -5.50 6.00 -6.28
C LYS A 107 -5.93 7.13 -5.36
N ASP A 108 -7.17 7.15 -4.89
CA ASP A 108 -7.73 8.26 -4.11
C ASP A 108 -6.93 8.55 -2.82
N ASP A 109 -6.28 7.52 -2.24
CA ASP A 109 -5.49 7.61 -1.01
C ASP A 109 -4.01 7.19 -1.20
N ILE A 110 -3.52 7.26 -2.44
CA ILE A 110 -2.14 6.82 -2.78
C ILE A 110 -1.07 7.65 -2.07
N THR A 111 -1.36 8.91 -1.75
CA THR A 111 -0.46 9.82 -1.01
C THR A 111 -0.27 9.40 0.45
N ASN A 112 -1.21 8.63 1.01
CA ASN A 112 -1.07 8.00 2.33
C ASN A 112 -0.64 6.52 2.24
N GLY A 113 -0.33 6.05 1.03
CA GLY A 113 0.18 4.69 0.79
C GLY A 113 -0.91 3.63 0.73
N SER A 114 -2.17 4.03 0.58
CA SER A 114 -3.30 3.11 0.46
C SER A 114 -3.80 3.08 -0.98
N VAL A 115 -3.86 1.89 -1.56
CA VAL A 115 -4.31 1.68 -2.94
C VAL A 115 -5.14 0.42 -3.01
N SER A 116 -6.04 0.36 -3.98
CA SER A 116 -6.86 -0.83 -4.20
C SER A 116 -6.92 -1.17 -5.68
N LEU A 117 -6.77 -2.45 -6.00
CA LEU A 117 -7.02 -2.93 -7.35
C LEU A 117 -8.49 -3.32 -7.50
N ARG A 118 -9.22 -2.66 -8.39
CA ARG A 118 -10.55 -3.11 -8.82
C ARG A 118 -10.39 -4.07 -10.00
N ILE A 119 -11.04 -5.23 -9.92
CA ILE A 119 -11.19 -6.19 -11.02
C ILE A 119 -12.67 -6.27 -11.37
N ARG A 120 -13.03 -5.99 -12.62
CA ARG A 120 -14.40 -6.00 -13.14
C ARG A 120 -14.72 -7.30 -13.89
N ASN A 121 -16.01 -7.61 -13.98
CA ASN A 121 -16.54 -8.78 -14.66
C ASN A 121 -15.86 -10.06 -14.15
N ILE A 122 -15.96 -10.31 -12.84
CA ILE A 122 -15.30 -11.45 -12.16
C ILE A 122 -15.69 -12.77 -12.81
N ARG A 123 -14.71 -13.66 -12.96
CA ARG A 123 -14.83 -14.99 -13.56
C ARG A 123 -14.47 -16.05 -12.53
N PRO A 124 -14.94 -17.29 -12.67
CA PRO A 124 -14.51 -18.39 -11.81
C PRO A 124 -12.98 -18.57 -11.75
N SER A 125 -12.27 -18.26 -12.85
CA SER A 125 -10.80 -18.33 -12.92
C SER A 125 -10.06 -17.28 -12.08
N ASP A 126 -10.74 -16.24 -11.62
CA ASP A 126 -10.15 -15.21 -10.76
C ASP A 126 -10.06 -15.67 -9.29
N ASP A 127 -10.75 -16.76 -8.93
CA ASP A 127 -10.68 -17.36 -7.59
C ASP A 127 -9.24 -17.69 -7.18
N GLY A 128 -8.91 -17.48 -5.92
CA GLY A 128 -7.66 -17.85 -5.30
C GLY A 128 -6.73 -16.69 -4.98
N GLN A 129 -5.44 -17.00 -4.86
CA GLN A 129 -4.46 -16.10 -4.26
C GLN A 129 -3.95 -15.02 -5.22
N TYR A 130 -3.77 -13.82 -4.68
CA TYR A 130 -3.09 -12.68 -5.28
C TYR A 130 -1.98 -12.19 -4.36
N LYS A 131 -1.03 -11.46 -4.94
CA LYS A 131 -0.02 -10.71 -4.19
C LYS A 131 -0.01 -9.28 -4.66
N CYS A 132 -0.07 -8.34 -3.72
CA CYS A 132 0.25 -6.94 -3.96
C CYS A 132 1.70 -6.69 -3.56
N PHE A 133 2.38 -5.84 -4.32
CA PHE A 133 3.80 -5.58 -4.18
C PHE A 133 4.07 -4.11 -4.41
N PHE A 134 4.88 -3.53 -3.52
CA PHE A 134 5.26 -2.14 -3.52
C PHE A 134 6.77 -2.08 -3.55
N GLN A 135 7.32 -1.33 -4.50
CA GLN A 135 8.76 -1.15 -4.64
C GLN A 135 9.11 0.33 -4.75
N SER A 136 9.95 0.77 -3.82
CA SER A 136 10.65 2.05 -3.85
C SER A 136 12.04 1.89 -4.50
N SER A 137 12.84 2.95 -4.50
CA SER A 137 14.22 2.92 -4.98
C SER A 137 15.16 2.05 -4.12
N VAL A 138 14.83 1.81 -2.84
CA VAL A 138 15.73 1.17 -1.86
C VAL A 138 15.14 -0.03 -1.14
N SER A 139 13.82 -0.21 -1.18
CA SER A 139 13.10 -1.27 -0.49
C SER A 139 11.93 -1.78 -1.32
N TYR A 140 11.55 -3.04 -1.10
CA TYR A 140 10.34 -3.64 -1.61
C TYR A 140 9.68 -4.49 -0.53
N GLU A 141 8.34 -4.53 -0.55
CA GLU A 141 7.55 -5.41 0.30
C GLU A 141 6.27 -5.84 -0.43
N GLY A 142 5.58 -6.84 0.12
CA GLY A 142 4.31 -7.30 -0.44
C GLY A 142 3.44 -8.04 0.56
N ALA A 143 2.15 -8.14 0.23
CA ALA A 143 1.17 -8.88 1.01
C ALA A 143 0.38 -9.84 0.13
N ILE A 144 -0.05 -10.94 0.74
CA ILE A 144 -0.91 -11.96 0.12
C ILE A 144 -2.36 -11.57 0.36
N LEU A 145 -3.21 -11.77 -0.64
CA LEU A 145 -4.66 -11.63 -0.58
C LEU A 145 -5.30 -12.88 -1.18
N GLU A 146 -6.52 -13.18 -0.76
CA GLU A 146 -7.31 -14.27 -1.32
C GLU A 146 -8.65 -13.72 -1.83
N VAL A 147 -9.05 -14.14 -3.04
CA VAL A 147 -10.37 -13.86 -3.59
C VAL A 147 -11.16 -15.16 -3.62
N GLN A 148 -12.39 -15.13 -3.15
CA GLN A 148 -13.31 -16.27 -3.17
C GLN A 148 -14.51 -15.95 -4.05
N VAL A 149 -14.65 -16.66 -5.16
CA VAL A 149 -15.71 -16.43 -6.13
C VAL A 149 -16.90 -17.33 -5.84
N ALA A 150 -18.04 -16.74 -5.48
CA ALA A 150 -19.30 -17.44 -5.26
C ALA A 150 -20.19 -17.44 -6.52
N GLY A 151 -20.83 -18.58 -6.80
CA GLY A 151 -21.83 -18.73 -7.87
C GLY A 151 -21.46 -19.70 -8.98
N GLN A 152 -21.17 -20.97 -8.63
CA GLN A 152 -21.18 -22.08 -9.58
C GLN A 152 -22.61 -22.47 -9.96
#